data_AF-E4U3Y8-F1
#
_entry.id   AF-E4U3Y8-F1
#
_cell.length_a   1.000
_cell.length_b   1.000
_cell.length_c   1.000
_cell.angle_alpha   90.00
_cell.angle_beta   90.00
_cell.angle_gamma   90.00
#
_symmetry.space_group_name_H-M   'P 1'
#
loop_
_entity.id
_entity.type
_entity.pdbx_description
1 polymer ?
#
loop_
_entity_poly.entity_id
_entity_poly.type
_entity_poly.pdbx_seq_one_letter_code
_entity_poly.pdbx_strand_id
1 'polypeptide(L)'
;MSYLTKIHRKLILKGINMDTYFGKIKCIKIGKVVTEHVGTSEIEFLSAIKKYPVLEAYLSKTGFIGDEQGDTEHHGGENKAVLFFSSISYNRINSLYNYNFEFDGLAYYGENLLVSHMNEENVCIGDVLGIGDAIIEVSQPRQPCRKLSTNTGVNAMAKIIYKSGLSGWYGRVLKEGTLKQDDMVVLKKRRFPDLTISVMNQLMIDPTSNPFLLEKALQADSLGNAFRTSLENRYLYDSYEHLSYQTWE
;
A
#
# COMPACT_ATOMS: atom_id res chain seq x y z
N MET A 1 28.49 -16.98 10.69
CA MET A 1 27.49 -16.33 11.58
C MET A 1 26.20 -16.18 10.78
N SER A 2 25.09 -16.80 11.22
CA SER A 2 23.86 -16.88 10.40
C SER A 2 23.23 -15.49 10.20
N TYR A 3 22.45 -15.34 9.13
CA TYR A 3 21.75 -14.09 8.81
C TYR A 3 20.87 -13.59 9.97
N LEU A 4 20.21 -14.52 10.67
CA LEU A 4 19.41 -14.26 11.86
C LEU A 4 20.25 -13.66 13.00
N THR A 5 21.47 -14.15 13.21
CA THR A 5 22.38 -13.59 14.23
C THR A 5 22.81 -12.16 13.90
N LYS A 6 22.96 -11.81 12.62
CA LYS A 6 23.31 -10.45 12.19
C LYS A 6 22.16 -9.46 12.39
N ILE A 7 20.92 -9.84 12.07
CA ILE A 7 19.73 -9.02 12.34
C ILE A 7 19.57 -8.82 13.85
N HIS A 8 19.65 -9.89 14.64
CA HIS A 8 19.50 -9.85 16.08
C HIS A 8 20.48 -8.86 16.73
N ARG A 9 21.77 -8.93 16.37
CA ARG A 9 22.78 -7.99 16.88
C ARG A 9 22.49 -6.54 16.47
N LYS A 10 22.02 -6.29 15.24
CA LYS A 10 21.68 -4.94 14.77
C LYS A 10 20.45 -4.36 15.48
N LEU A 11 19.46 -5.19 15.82
CA LEU A 11 18.27 -4.77 16.56
C LEU A 11 18.59 -4.42 18.02
N ILE A 12 19.40 -5.24 18.70
CA ILE A 12 19.88 -4.94 20.07
C ILE A 12 20.60 -3.59 20.10
N LEU A 13 21.51 -3.34 19.16
CA LEU A 13 22.25 -2.06 19.08
C LEU A 13 21.33 -0.84 18.85
N LYS A 14 20.15 -1.04 18.25
CA LYS A 14 19.12 0.00 18.04
C LYS A 14 18.06 0.03 19.16
N GLY A 15 18.18 -0.81 20.19
CA GLY A 15 17.19 -0.91 21.27
C GLY A 15 15.83 -1.45 20.82
N ILE A 16 15.77 -2.16 19.70
CA ILE A 16 14.51 -2.69 19.13
C ILE A 16 14.31 -4.12 19.66
N ASN A 17 13.15 -4.37 20.27
CA ASN A 17 12.74 -5.73 20.64
C ASN A 17 12.44 -6.54 19.38
N MET A 18 13.02 -7.75 19.30
CA MET A 18 12.80 -8.70 18.21
C MET A 18 11.32 -9.02 18.01
N ASP A 19 10.53 -9.11 19.08
CA ASP A 19 9.08 -9.41 19.01
C ASP A 19 8.28 -8.30 18.33
N THR A 20 8.86 -7.11 18.22
CA THR A 20 8.25 -5.94 17.59
C THR A 20 8.88 -5.59 16.24
N TYR A 21 9.95 -6.27 15.84
CA TYR A 21 10.56 -6.09 14.52
C TYR A 21 9.62 -6.65 13.45
N PHE A 22 9.21 -5.79 12.52
CA PHE A 22 8.21 -6.16 11.52
C PHE A 22 8.78 -6.15 10.10
N GLY A 23 9.77 -5.30 9.83
CA GLY A 23 10.40 -5.23 8.52
C GLY A 23 11.49 -4.18 8.44
N LYS A 24 11.90 -3.85 7.22
CA LYS A 24 12.95 -2.86 6.96
C LYS A 24 12.65 -2.09 5.68
N ILE A 25 12.93 -0.79 5.66
CA ILE A 25 12.88 0.04 4.46
C ILE A 25 14.02 -0.37 3.53
N LYS A 26 13.66 -0.84 2.34
CA LYS A 26 14.60 -1.19 1.26
C LYS A 26 14.90 0.02 0.38
N CYS A 27 13.90 0.83 0.10
CA CYS A 27 14.00 2.01 -0.75
C CYS A 27 12.94 3.03 -0.33
N ILE A 28 13.31 4.32 -0.35
CA ILE A 28 12.38 5.45 -0.27
C ILE A 28 12.37 6.09 -1.64
N LYS A 29 11.18 6.35 -2.20
CA LYS A 29 11.01 6.95 -3.52
C LYS A 29 10.09 8.16 -3.45
N ILE A 30 10.51 9.24 -4.07
CA ILE A 30 9.72 10.48 -4.24
C ILE A 30 9.76 10.92 -5.70
N GLY A 31 8.76 11.65 -6.15
CA GLY A 31 8.63 12.12 -7.52
C GLY A 31 8.06 13.53 -7.60
N LYS A 32 8.47 14.27 -8.63
CA LYS A 32 7.80 15.53 -9.00
C LYS A 32 6.69 15.23 -10.00
N VAL A 33 5.67 16.08 -10.07
CA VAL A 33 4.69 16.04 -11.14
C VAL A 33 5.43 16.26 -12.45
N VAL A 34 5.24 15.32 -13.36
CA VAL A 34 5.63 15.47 -14.76
C VAL A 34 4.36 15.47 -15.61
N THR A 35 4.33 16.34 -16.61
CA THR A 35 3.29 16.30 -17.64
C THR A 35 3.56 15.09 -18.53
N GLU A 36 2.61 14.15 -18.60
CA GLU A 36 2.71 12.99 -19.48
C GLU A 36 1.64 13.05 -20.58
N HIS A 37 2.05 12.71 -21.80
CA HIS A 37 1.17 12.56 -22.95
C HIS A 37 0.77 11.08 -23.09
N VAL A 38 -0.53 10.81 -23.23
CA VAL A 38 -1.04 9.46 -23.50
C VAL A 38 -1.26 9.30 -25.01
N GLY A 39 -0.33 8.63 -25.70
CA GLY A 39 -0.43 8.35 -27.14
C GLY A 39 -0.33 9.62 -28.01
N THR A 40 -1.11 9.68 -29.11
CA THR A 40 -1.19 10.84 -30.02
C THR A 40 -2.24 11.87 -29.61
N SER A 41 -2.82 11.74 -28.42
CA SER A 41 -3.87 12.66 -27.96
C SER A 41 -3.25 13.90 -27.29
N GLU A 42 -3.80 15.08 -27.56
CA GLU A 42 -3.44 16.37 -26.93
C GLU A 42 -3.80 16.43 -25.42
N ILE A 43 -4.26 15.32 -24.84
CA ILE A 43 -4.68 15.29 -23.44
C ILE A 43 -3.44 15.09 -22.57
N GLU A 44 -3.00 16.19 -21.97
CA GLU A 44 -1.96 16.22 -20.94
C GLU A 44 -2.53 15.75 -19.60
N PHE A 45 -1.83 14.82 -18.95
CA PHE A 45 -2.15 14.44 -17.56
C PHE A 45 -0.96 14.77 -16.66
N LEU A 46 -1.23 15.47 -15.57
CA LEU A 46 -0.28 15.64 -14.48
C LEU A 46 -0.21 14.33 -13.67
N SER A 47 0.96 13.71 -13.65
CA SER A 47 1.18 12.47 -12.91
C SER A 47 2.51 12.54 -12.17
N ALA A 48 2.46 12.35 -10.85
CA ALA A 48 3.64 12.12 -10.02
C ALA A 48 3.84 10.62 -9.73
N ILE A 49 3.31 9.75 -10.59
CA ILE A 49 3.42 8.30 -10.37
C ILE A 49 4.87 7.82 -10.51
N LYS A 50 5.69 8.50 -11.32
CA LYS A 50 7.12 8.23 -11.46
C LYS A 50 7.87 8.80 -10.26
N LYS A 51 8.37 7.91 -9.43
CA LYS A 51 9.18 8.24 -8.25
C LYS A 51 10.53 7.53 -8.32
N TYR A 52 11.57 8.16 -7.79
CA TYR A 52 12.94 7.67 -7.84
C TYR A 52 13.56 7.59 -6.43
N PRO A 53 14.56 6.70 -6.24
CA PRO A 53 15.18 6.48 -4.94
C PRO A 53 15.82 7.73 -4.34
N VAL A 54 15.64 7.89 -3.03
CA VAL A 54 16.37 8.84 -2.18
C VAL A 54 16.87 8.14 -0.92
N LEU A 55 17.98 8.64 -0.36
CA LEU A 55 18.57 8.06 0.85
C LEU A 55 17.78 8.42 2.12
N GLU A 56 17.15 9.59 2.13
CA GLU A 56 16.32 10.08 3.22
C GLU A 56 15.25 11.05 2.71
N ALA A 57 14.12 11.12 3.41
CA ALA A 57 13.05 12.07 3.13
C ALA A 57 12.25 12.38 4.39
N TYR A 58 11.75 13.62 4.50
CA TYR A 58 10.83 14.03 5.56
C TYR A 58 9.39 13.70 5.18
N LEU A 59 8.71 12.95 6.05
CA LEU A 59 7.31 12.55 5.88
C LEU A 59 6.41 13.48 6.70
N SER A 60 5.63 14.31 6.01
CA SER A 60 4.61 15.18 6.62
C SER A 60 3.27 14.45 6.76
N LYS A 61 2.27 15.11 7.35
CA LYS A 61 0.89 14.59 7.47
C LYS A 61 0.26 14.17 6.15
N THR A 62 0.65 14.79 5.03
CA THR A 62 0.03 14.59 3.72
C THR A 62 0.94 13.87 2.72
N GLY A 63 2.19 13.57 3.08
CA GLY A 63 3.11 12.79 2.25
C GLY A 63 4.56 13.22 2.39
N PHE A 64 5.44 12.65 1.56
CA PHE A 64 6.85 13.04 1.57
C PHE A 64 7.04 14.44 1.00
N ILE A 65 7.88 15.24 1.65
CA ILE A 65 8.30 16.53 1.10
C ILE A 65 9.10 16.28 -0.19
N GLY A 66 8.70 16.93 -1.27
CA GLY A 66 9.25 16.71 -2.61
C GLY A 66 8.59 15.57 -3.40
N ASP A 67 7.59 14.89 -2.80
CA ASP A 67 6.67 14.01 -3.52
C ASP A 67 5.38 14.76 -3.85
N GLU A 68 5.30 15.28 -5.06
CA GLU A 68 4.14 16.06 -5.48
C GLU A 68 2.93 15.13 -5.72
N GLN A 69 1.71 15.60 -5.46
CA GLN A 69 0.48 14.85 -5.69
C GLN A 69 -0.35 15.61 -6.73
N GLY A 70 -0.45 15.06 -7.94
CA GLY A 70 -1.16 15.72 -9.04
C GLY A 70 -2.69 15.78 -8.89
N ASP A 71 -3.27 14.97 -8.00
CA ASP A 71 -4.71 14.90 -7.72
C ASP A 71 -4.92 14.54 -6.24
N THR A 72 -5.09 15.55 -5.41
CA THR A 72 -5.24 15.40 -3.96
C THR A 72 -6.64 14.93 -3.56
N GLU A 73 -7.65 15.11 -4.42
CA GLU A 73 -9.04 14.69 -4.15
C GLU A 73 -9.20 13.17 -4.20
N HIS A 74 -8.60 12.50 -5.19
CA HIS A 74 -8.79 11.06 -5.39
C HIS A 74 -7.57 10.22 -5.00
N HIS A 75 -6.36 10.79 -5.11
CA HIS A 75 -5.09 10.06 -5.02
C HIS A 75 -4.21 10.44 -3.83
N GLY A 76 -4.68 11.30 -2.93
CA GLY A 76 -3.93 11.75 -1.76
C GLY A 76 -4.79 11.93 -0.49
N GLY A 77 -4.39 12.89 0.34
CA GLY A 77 -4.99 13.17 1.64
C GLY A 77 -4.39 12.36 2.78
N GLU A 78 -4.75 12.70 4.02
CA GLU A 78 -4.14 12.11 5.23
C GLU A 78 -4.23 10.58 5.26
N ASN A 79 -5.32 10.01 4.72
CA ASN A 79 -5.52 8.56 4.63
C ASN A 79 -4.60 7.85 3.62
N LYS A 80 -3.99 8.58 2.69
CA LYS A 80 -3.15 8.05 1.62
C LYS A 80 -1.80 8.76 1.54
N ALA A 81 -1.31 9.26 2.67
CA ALA A 81 -0.08 10.06 2.75
C ALA A 81 1.15 9.32 2.21
N VAL A 82 1.24 8.00 2.43
CA VAL A 82 2.38 7.20 1.96
C VAL A 82 1.93 5.84 1.43
N LEU A 83 2.42 5.46 0.25
CA LEU A 83 2.16 4.15 -0.35
C LEU A 83 3.32 3.19 -0.06
N PHE A 84 3.02 2.08 0.60
CA PHE A 84 3.93 0.96 0.79
C PHE A 84 3.76 -0.10 -0.29
N PHE A 85 4.86 -0.77 -0.61
CA PHE A 85 4.87 -1.98 -1.42
C PHE A 85 5.90 -2.98 -0.90
N SER A 86 5.61 -4.26 -1.08
CA SER A 86 6.45 -5.34 -0.57
C SER A 86 7.50 -5.78 -1.59
N SER A 87 8.75 -5.97 -1.14
CA SER A 87 9.78 -6.62 -1.96
C SER A 87 9.43 -8.09 -2.26
N ILE A 88 8.65 -8.74 -1.39
CA ILE A 88 8.14 -10.11 -1.61
C ILE A 88 7.15 -10.10 -2.78
N SER A 89 6.24 -9.13 -2.78
CA SER A 89 5.22 -8.98 -3.83
C SER A 89 5.84 -8.55 -5.17
N TYR A 90 6.87 -7.69 -5.17
CA TYR A 90 7.68 -7.40 -6.36
C TYR A 90 8.20 -8.69 -7.02
N ASN A 91 8.87 -9.54 -6.23
CA ASN A 91 9.44 -10.78 -6.73
C ASN A 91 8.35 -11.73 -7.23
N ARG A 92 7.24 -11.86 -6.50
CA ARG A 92 6.09 -12.69 -6.90
C ARG A 92 5.52 -12.23 -8.25
N ILE A 93 5.31 -10.93 -8.47
CA ILE A 93 4.77 -10.41 -9.73
C ILE A 93 5.75 -10.66 -10.89
N ASN A 94 7.04 -10.37 -10.69
CA ASN A 94 8.07 -10.65 -11.68
C ASN A 94 8.08 -12.13 -12.08
N SER A 95 8.03 -13.05 -11.11
CA SER A 95 8.00 -14.48 -11.38
C SER A 95 6.71 -14.95 -12.05
N LEU A 96 5.54 -14.49 -11.60
CA LEU A 96 4.24 -14.94 -12.13
C LEU A 96 3.99 -14.50 -13.57
N TYR A 97 4.53 -13.35 -13.97
CA TYR A 97 4.25 -12.72 -15.25
C TYR A 97 5.48 -12.52 -16.14
N ASN A 98 6.63 -13.09 -15.74
CA ASN A 98 7.90 -13.01 -16.45
C ASN A 98 8.35 -11.57 -16.73
N TYR A 99 8.22 -10.70 -15.73
CA TYR A 99 8.73 -9.33 -15.77
C TYR A 99 10.08 -9.23 -15.06
N ASN A 100 10.83 -8.16 -15.37
CA ASN A 100 12.12 -7.83 -14.77
C ASN A 100 12.10 -6.43 -14.15
N PHE A 101 11.05 -6.09 -13.39
CA PHE A 101 10.99 -4.81 -12.72
C PHE A 101 11.97 -4.76 -11.55
N GLU A 102 12.96 -3.88 -11.63
CA GLU A 102 13.93 -3.64 -10.56
C GLU A 102 13.31 -2.79 -9.46
N PHE A 103 13.56 -3.16 -8.20
CA PHE A 103 12.91 -2.51 -7.07
C PHE A 103 13.69 -1.28 -6.56
N ASP A 104 14.96 -1.15 -6.93
CA ASP A 104 15.90 -0.08 -6.53
C ASP A 104 16.03 1.04 -7.56
N GLY A 105 15.24 1.00 -8.63
CA GLY A 105 15.06 2.10 -9.58
C GLY A 105 13.69 2.77 -9.45
N LEU A 106 13.01 2.92 -10.58
CA LEU A 106 11.67 3.51 -10.69
C LEU A 106 10.66 2.86 -9.72
N ALA A 107 9.75 3.65 -9.16
CA ALA A 107 8.56 3.15 -8.48
C ALA A 107 7.55 2.59 -9.50
N TYR A 108 7.74 1.36 -9.96
CA TYR A 108 6.85 0.73 -10.95
C TYR A 108 5.40 0.68 -10.48
N TYR A 109 5.16 0.45 -9.19
CA TYR A 109 3.81 0.43 -8.61
C TYR A 109 3.38 1.79 -8.02
N GLY A 110 4.18 2.83 -8.25
CA GLY A 110 3.98 4.19 -7.75
C GLY A 110 4.23 4.33 -6.26
N GLU A 111 4.86 3.34 -5.63
CA GLU A 111 5.14 3.26 -4.21
C GLU A 111 6.15 4.31 -3.74
N ASN A 112 5.96 4.78 -2.50
CA ASN A 112 6.93 5.61 -1.81
C ASN A 112 7.90 4.76 -0.99
N LEU A 113 7.40 3.71 -0.35
CA LEU A 113 8.18 2.87 0.56
C LEU A 113 8.18 1.43 0.07
N LEU A 114 9.36 0.93 -0.30
CA LEU A 114 9.57 -0.49 -0.51
C LEU A 114 10.04 -1.12 0.80
N VAL A 115 9.37 -2.16 1.26
CA VAL A 115 9.67 -2.83 2.53
C VAL A 115 9.98 -4.32 2.36
N SER A 116 10.87 -4.84 3.20
CA SER A 116 11.15 -6.28 3.31
C SER A 116 10.45 -6.91 4.51
N HIS A 117 10.16 -8.22 4.42
CA HIS A 117 9.47 -9.06 5.42
C HIS A 117 7.98 -8.77 5.65
N MET A 118 7.50 -7.61 5.23
CA MET A 118 6.09 -7.24 5.25
C MET A 118 5.45 -7.55 3.89
N ASN A 119 4.21 -8.02 3.89
CA ASN A 119 3.39 -8.26 2.69
C ASN A 119 1.90 -8.16 3.03
N GLU A 120 1.05 -8.35 2.02
CA GLU A 120 -0.40 -8.22 2.17
C GLU A 120 -1.01 -9.25 3.13
N GLU A 121 -0.34 -10.38 3.34
CA GLU A 121 -0.80 -11.46 4.22
C GLU A 121 -0.54 -11.17 5.70
N ASN A 122 0.46 -10.34 6.05
CA ASN A 122 0.87 -10.11 7.45
C ASN A 122 0.66 -8.67 7.95
N VAL A 123 0.44 -7.71 7.05
CA VAL A 123 0.10 -6.32 7.39
C VAL A 123 -1.40 -6.20 7.60
N CYS A 124 -1.81 -5.57 8.70
CA CYS A 124 -3.22 -5.39 9.07
C CYS A 124 -3.64 -3.92 9.02
N ILE A 125 -4.93 -3.68 8.77
CA ILE A 125 -5.55 -2.37 8.97
C ILE A 125 -5.35 -1.93 10.42
N GLY A 126 -4.96 -0.67 10.62
CA GLY A 126 -4.72 -0.09 11.94
C GLY A 126 -3.42 -0.54 12.61
N ASP A 127 -2.54 -1.27 11.92
CA ASP A 127 -1.17 -1.46 12.39
C ASP A 127 -0.48 -0.10 12.53
N VAL A 128 0.05 0.18 13.72
CA VAL A 128 0.84 1.38 13.99
C VAL A 128 2.31 1.01 13.91
N LEU A 129 3.00 1.64 12.96
CA LEU A 129 4.38 1.37 12.59
C LEU A 129 5.27 2.54 13.00
N GLY A 130 6.34 2.25 13.73
CA GLY A 130 7.45 3.19 13.94
C GLY A 130 8.53 2.98 12.89
N ILE A 131 8.90 4.04 12.16
CA ILE A 131 9.92 4.02 11.11
C ILE A 131 10.70 5.33 11.16
N GLY A 132 12.00 5.27 11.42
CA GLY A 132 12.81 6.46 11.67
C GLY A 132 12.20 7.29 12.81
N ASP A 133 11.96 8.58 12.55
CA ASP A 133 11.35 9.49 13.52
C ASP A 133 9.80 9.51 13.47
N ALA A 134 9.21 8.88 12.45
CA ALA A 134 7.80 8.93 12.14
C ALA A 134 7.00 7.77 12.76
N ILE A 135 5.69 8.01 12.93
CA ILE A 135 4.70 7.00 13.30
C ILE A 135 3.61 6.99 12.23
N ILE A 136 3.36 5.83 11.65
CA ILE A 136 2.44 5.63 10.51
C ILE A 136 1.40 4.59 10.91
N GLU A 137 0.13 4.84 10.60
CA GLU A 137 -0.96 3.85 10.76
C GLU A 137 -1.39 3.34 9.38
N VAL A 138 -1.47 2.02 9.21
CA VAL A 138 -1.98 1.39 7.98
C VAL A 138 -3.47 1.68 7.84
N SER A 139 -3.86 2.32 6.73
CA SER A 139 -5.20 2.88 6.56
C SER A 139 -6.08 2.09 5.61
N GLN A 140 -5.53 1.58 4.50
CA GLN A 140 -6.31 0.86 3.48
C GLN A 140 -5.39 0.15 2.46
N PRO A 141 -5.88 -0.88 1.76
CA PRO A 141 -5.24 -1.37 0.55
C PRO A 141 -5.20 -0.30 -0.54
N ARG A 142 -4.23 -0.41 -1.45
CA ARG A 142 -4.22 0.39 -2.67
C ARG A 142 -5.20 -0.20 -3.67
N GLN A 143 -6.15 0.60 -4.15
CA GLN A 143 -6.97 0.23 -5.31
C GLN A 143 -6.19 0.51 -6.61
N PRO A 144 -5.95 -0.50 -7.48
CA PRO A 144 -5.22 -0.29 -8.72
C PRO A 144 -6.05 0.56 -9.72
N CYS A 145 -5.38 1.51 -10.38
CA CYS A 145 -6.00 2.43 -11.35
C CYS A 145 -5.23 2.42 -12.68
N ARG A 146 -5.80 3.04 -13.74
CA ARG A 146 -5.22 3.05 -15.09
C ARG A 146 -3.81 3.63 -15.16
N LYS A 147 -3.49 4.63 -14.33
CA LYS A 147 -2.14 5.24 -14.25
C LYS A 147 -1.04 4.18 -13.96
N LEU A 148 -1.39 3.12 -13.23
CA LEU A 148 -0.46 2.00 -12.95
C LEU A 148 -0.04 1.25 -14.22
N SER A 149 -0.99 0.96 -15.10
CA SER A 149 -0.71 0.28 -16.37
C SER A 149 0.19 1.13 -17.26
N THR A 150 -0.04 2.46 -17.28
CA THR A 150 0.83 3.40 -18.01
C THR A 150 2.25 3.40 -17.43
N ASN A 151 2.40 3.53 -16.11
CA ASN A 151 3.70 3.63 -15.46
C ASN A 151 4.57 2.37 -15.61
N THR A 152 3.93 1.20 -15.60
CA THR A 152 4.63 -0.09 -15.80
C THR A 152 4.88 -0.44 -17.26
N GLY A 153 4.25 0.26 -18.21
CA GLY A 153 4.24 -0.11 -19.63
C GLY A 153 3.44 -1.39 -19.94
N VAL A 154 2.69 -1.92 -18.97
CA VAL A 154 1.92 -3.16 -19.10
C VAL A 154 0.43 -2.84 -19.03
N ASN A 155 -0.26 -2.90 -20.17
CA ASN A 155 -1.69 -2.56 -20.28
C ASN A 155 -2.57 -3.28 -19.24
N ALA A 156 -2.30 -4.56 -18.98
CA ALA A 156 -3.08 -5.39 -18.06
C ALA A 156 -2.70 -5.24 -16.57
N MET A 157 -1.72 -4.39 -16.22
CA MET A 157 -1.16 -4.35 -14.85
C MET A 157 -2.20 -4.08 -13.77
N ALA A 158 -3.10 -3.11 -13.97
CA ALA A 158 -4.16 -2.84 -13.01
C ALA A 158 -5.04 -4.06 -12.72
N LYS A 159 -5.36 -4.86 -13.75
CA LYS A 159 -6.14 -6.09 -13.64
C LYS A 159 -5.34 -7.21 -12.97
N ILE A 160 -4.05 -7.32 -13.26
CA ILE A 160 -3.14 -8.27 -12.62
C ILE A 160 -3.09 -8.02 -11.11
N ILE A 161 -2.86 -6.78 -10.69
CA ILE A 161 -2.79 -6.41 -9.27
C ILE A 161 -4.12 -6.64 -8.57
N TYR A 162 -5.24 -6.24 -9.21
CA TYR A 162 -6.58 -6.49 -8.66
C TYR A 162 -6.83 -7.98 -8.42
N LYS A 163 -6.54 -8.84 -9.41
CA LYS A 163 -6.81 -10.29 -9.31
C LYS A 163 -5.86 -11.03 -8.38
N SER A 164 -4.59 -10.64 -8.35
CA SER A 164 -3.58 -11.28 -7.50
C SER A 164 -3.64 -10.84 -6.05
N GLY A 165 -4.24 -9.68 -5.77
CA GLY A 165 -4.27 -9.09 -4.43
C GLY A 165 -2.93 -8.53 -3.95
N LEU A 166 -1.90 -8.47 -4.82
CA LEU A 166 -0.57 -7.94 -4.52
C LEU A 166 -0.54 -6.41 -4.65
N SER A 167 -1.41 -5.75 -3.89
CA SER A 167 -1.74 -4.34 -4.07
C SER A 167 -0.76 -3.35 -3.47
N GLY A 168 0.01 -3.75 -2.45
CA GLY A 168 0.52 -2.81 -1.47
C GLY A 168 -0.59 -2.14 -0.66
N TRP A 169 -0.24 -1.15 0.15
CA TRP A 169 -1.16 -0.51 1.08
C TRP A 169 -0.75 0.93 1.39
N TYR A 170 -1.73 1.75 1.74
CA TYR A 170 -1.51 3.12 2.19
C TYR A 170 -1.32 3.18 3.71
N GLY A 171 -0.58 4.18 4.13
CA GLY A 171 -0.47 4.60 5.52
C GLY A 171 -0.82 6.08 5.69
N ARG A 172 -1.41 6.40 6.84
CA ARG A 172 -1.61 7.76 7.34
C ARG A 172 -0.57 8.10 8.40
N VAL A 173 -0.18 9.36 8.50
CA VAL A 173 0.93 9.78 9.36
C VAL A 173 0.39 10.26 10.71
N LEU A 174 0.65 9.51 11.78
CA LEU A 174 0.28 9.89 13.14
C LEU A 174 1.29 10.87 13.73
N LYS A 175 2.58 10.68 13.43
CA LYS A 175 3.67 11.58 13.80
C LYS A 175 4.58 11.78 12.59
N GLU A 176 4.79 13.03 12.20
CA GLU A 176 5.72 13.39 11.14
C GLU A 176 7.17 13.10 11.55
N GLY A 177 8.05 12.93 10.56
CA GLY A 177 9.46 12.72 10.83
C GLY A 177 10.26 12.31 9.61
N THR A 178 11.57 12.24 9.79
CA THR A 178 12.50 11.79 8.75
C THR A 178 12.60 10.27 8.75
N LEU A 179 12.55 9.69 7.54
CA LEU A 179 12.85 8.29 7.29
C LEU A 179 14.12 8.21 6.46
N LYS A 180 14.91 7.16 6.70
CA LYS A 180 16.10 6.84 5.93
C LYS A 180 15.99 5.46 5.32
N GLN A 181 16.66 5.28 4.19
CA GLN A 181 16.91 3.94 3.68
C GLN A 181 17.54 3.10 4.78
N ASP A 182 17.18 1.82 4.82
CA ASP A 182 17.61 0.87 5.83
C ASP A 182 17.05 1.05 7.25
N ASP A 183 16.14 1.99 7.48
CA ASP A 183 15.39 2.06 8.73
C ASP A 183 14.58 0.79 8.98
N MET A 184 14.51 0.42 10.26
CA MET A 184 13.71 -0.72 10.68
C MET A 184 12.27 -0.28 10.84
N VAL A 185 11.35 -1.17 10.48
CA VAL A 185 9.92 -1.02 10.73
C VAL A 185 9.60 -1.78 12.01
N VAL A 186 9.06 -1.07 12.99
CA VAL A 186 8.68 -1.63 14.29
C VAL A 186 7.17 -1.58 14.43
N LEU A 187 6.53 -2.73 14.64
CA LEU A 187 5.10 -2.79 14.96
C LEU A 187 4.90 -2.34 16.41
N LYS A 188 4.27 -1.17 16.58
CA LYS A 188 3.99 -0.56 17.89
C LYS A 188 2.65 -1.01 18.47
N LYS A 189 1.65 -1.20 17.61
CA LYS A 189 0.30 -1.60 18.01
C LYS A 189 -0.40 -2.30 16.84
N ARG A 190 -1.16 -3.36 17.15
CA ARG A 190 -2.07 -4.04 16.22
C ARG A 190 -3.46 -4.12 16.83
N ARG A 191 -4.44 -3.51 16.17
CA ARG A 191 -5.83 -3.47 16.64
C ARG A 191 -6.72 -4.53 15.99
N PHE A 192 -6.51 -4.77 14.70
CA PHE A 192 -7.40 -5.61 13.90
C PHE A 192 -6.60 -6.76 13.25
N PRO A 193 -6.15 -7.77 14.03
CA PRO A 193 -5.25 -8.82 13.53
C PRO A 193 -5.84 -9.68 12.40
N ASP A 194 -7.16 -9.73 12.29
CA ASP A 194 -7.85 -10.51 11.25
C ASP A 194 -8.12 -9.70 9.97
N LEU A 195 -7.86 -8.39 9.98
CA LEU A 195 -8.08 -7.50 8.83
C LEU A 195 -6.77 -7.26 8.09
N THR A 196 -6.17 -8.34 7.59
CA THR A 196 -4.96 -8.24 6.76
C THR A 196 -5.29 -7.53 5.45
N ILE A 197 -4.29 -6.92 4.80
CA ILE A 197 -4.49 -6.30 3.48
C ILE A 197 -5.03 -7.31 2.46
N SER A 198 -4.59 -8.57 2.54
CA SER A 198 -5.11 -9.67 1.72
C SER A 198 -6.60 -9.93 1.97
N VAL A 199 -7.04 -9.99 3.24
CA VAL A 199 -8.46 -10.12 3.61
C VAL A 199 -9.26 -8.93 3.06
N MET A 200 -8.75 -7.71 3.21
CA MET A 200 -9.42 -6.51 2.72
C MET A 200 -9.54 -6.49 1.19
N ASN A 201 -8.53 -7.00 0.48
CA ASN A 201 -8.58 -7.17 -0.98
C ASN A 201 -9.62 -8.22 -1.40
N GLN A 202 -9.75 -9.32 -0.65
CA GLN A 202 -10.77 -10.35 -0.92
C GLN A 202 -12.18 -9.79 -0.71
N LEU A 203 -12.42 -9.08 0.40
CA LEU A 203 -13.70 -8.41 0.65
C LEU A 203 -14.06 -7.38 -0.43
N MET A 204 -13.06 -6.76 -1.07
CA MET A 204 -13.29 -5.87 -2.20
C MET A 204 -13.73 -6.60 -3.48
N ILE A 205 -13.29 -7.85 -3.65
CA ILE A 205 -13.67 -8.69 -4.80
C ILE A 205 -15.06 -9.29 -4.58
N ASP A 206 -15.29 -9.84 -3.40
CA ASP A 206 -16.56 -10.44 -2.98
C ASP A 206 -16.82 -10.08 -1.51
N PRO A 207 -17.59 -9.03 -1.24
CA PRO A 207 -17.91 -8.59 0.12
C PRO A 207 -18.80 -9.60 0.86
N THR A 208 -19.51 -10.47 0.15
CA THR A 208 -20.41 -11.48 0.74
C THR A 208 -19.68 -12.73 1.20
N SER A 209 -18.45 -12.95 0.72
CA SER A 209 -17.62 -14.12 1.05
C SER A 209 -17.41 -14.35 2.55
N ASN A 210 -17.39 -13.27 3.35
CA ASN A 210 -17.24 -13.37 4.80
C ASN A 210 -17.94 -12.19 5.52
N PRO A 211 -19.23 -12.34 5.88
CA PRO A 211 -20.00 -11.28 6.52
C PRO A 211 -19.42 -10.80 7.86
N PHE A 212 -18.80 -11.70 8.63
CA PHE A 212 -18.16 -11.35 9.91
C PHE A 212 -16.96 -10.43 9.72
N LEU A 213 -16.08 -10.73 8.76
CA LEU A 213 -14.94 -9.88 8.45
C LEU A 213 -15.36 -8.58 7.76
N LEU A 214 -16.43 -8.60 6.96
CA LEU A 214 -17.03 -7.40 6.37
C LEU A 214 -17.51 -6.44 7.47
N GLU A 215 -18.32 -6.92 8.41
CA GLU A 215 -18.81 -6.09 9.52
C GLU A 215 -17.65 -5.49 10.32
N LYS A 216 -16.66 -6.33 10.68
CA LYS A 216 -15.46 -5.90 11.39
C LYS A 216 -14.68 -4.83 10.63
N ALA A 217 -14.55 -4.98 9.30
CA ALA A 217 -13.92 -3.98 8.43
C ALA A 217 -14.70 -2.66 8.40
N LEU A 218 -16.02 -2.72 8.27
CA LEU A 218 -16.91 -1.56 8.27
C LEU A 218 -17.00 -0.84 9.62
N GLN A 219 -16.60 -1.49 10.72
CA GLN A 219 -16.49 -0.87 12.05
C GLN A 219 -15.06 -0.39 12.40
N ALA A 220 -14.04 -0.79 11.64
CA ALA A 220 -12.65 -0.43 11.94
C ALA A 220 -12.39 1.06 11.67
N ASP A 221 -12.25 1.87 12.72
CA ASP A 221 -11.96 3.32 12.68
C ASP A 221 -10.66 3.67 11.92
N SER A 222 -9.69 2.76 11.90
CA SER A 222 -8.47 2.91 11.11
C SER A 222 -8.70 2.86 9.59
N LEU A 223 -9.82 2.31 9.11
CA LEU A 223 -10.06 2.14 7.67
C LEU A 223 -10.33 3.49 6.99
N GLY A 224 -9.60 3.78 5.91
CA GLY A 224 -9.77 5.01 5.14
C GLY A 224 -11.18 5.14 4.54
N ASN A 225 -11.81 6.31 4.70
CA ASN A 225 -13.20 6.55 4.33
C ASN A 225 -13.53 6.18 2.88
N ALA A 226 -12.68 6.57 1.91
CA ALA A 226 -12.91 6.26 0.50
C ALA A 226 -12.95 4.73 0.23
N PHE A 227 -12.11 3.96 0.93
CA PHE A 227 -12.14 2.50 0.81
C PHE A 227 -13.39 1.93 1.48
N ARG A 228 -13.77 2.43 2.67
CA ARG A 228 -15.00 2.03 3.35
C ARG A 228 -16.22 2.23 2.46
N THR A 229 -16.39 3.42 1.90
CA THR A 229 -17.50 3.73 0.98
C THR A 229 -17.49 2.83 -0.26
N SER A 230 -16.31 2.53 -0.82
CA SER A 230 -16.20 1.59 -1.93
C SER A 230 -16.67 0.17 -1.56
N LEU A 231 -16.34 -0.28 -0.35
CA LEU A 231 -16.73 -1.60 0.17
C LEU A 231 -18.24 -1.67 0.44
N GLU A 232 -18.80 -0.64 1.08
CA GLU A 232 -20.24 -0.51 1.33
C GLU A 232 -21.03 -0.52 0.02
N ASN A 233 -20.62 0.28 -0.97
CA ASN A 233 -21.30 0.34 -2.26
C ASN A 233 -21.29 -1.01 -2.99
N ARG A 234 -20.17 -1.75 -2.94
CA ARG A 234 -20.11 -3.10 -3.52
C ARG A 234 -21.01 -4.08 -2.80
N TYR A 235 -21.00 -4.07 -1.47
CA TYR A 235 -21.87 -4.94 -0.70
C TYR A 235 -23.35 -4.68 -0.99
N LEU A 236 -23.75 -3.41 -1.07
CA LEU A 236 -25.12 -3.03 -1.42
C LEU A 236 -25.50 -3.51 -2.82
N TYR A 237 -24.61 -3.33 -3.81
CA TYR A 237 -24.84 -3.80 -5.18
C TYR A 237 -24.99 -5.33 -5.26
N ASP A 238 -24.06 -6.08 -4.68
CA ASP A 238 -24.07 -7.55 -4.72
C ASP A 238 -25.26 -8.12 -3.96
N SER A 239 -25.62 -7.52 -2.81
CA SER A 239 -26.81 -7.92 -2.05
C SER A 239 -28.10 -7.71 -2.85
N TYR A 240 -28.19 -6.63 -3.62
CA TYR A 240 -29.35 -6.34 -4.46
C TYR A 240 -29.45 -7.30 -5.64
N GLU A 241 -28.34 -7.60 -6.33
CA GLU A 241 -28.34 -8.62 -7.38
C GLU A 241 -28.75 -9.99 -6.83
N HIS A 242 -28.16 -10.43 -5.70
CA HIS A 242 -28.52 -11.70 -5.07
C HIS A 242 -30.01 -11.79 -4.70
N LEU A 243 -30.59 -10.73 -4.14
CA LEU A 243 -32.03 -10.67 -3.84
C LEU A 243 -32.86 -10.67 -5.13
N SER A 244 -32.45 -9.93 -6.15
CA SER A 244 -33.19 -9.87 -7.42
C SER A 244 -33.27 -11.23 -8.11
N TYR A 245 -32.21 -12.05 -8.07
CA TYR A 245 -32.22 -13.40 -8.64
C TYR A 245 -33.08 -14.40 -7.85
N GLN A 246 -33.28 -14.18 -6.55
CA GLN A 246 -34.12 -15.03 -5.69
C GLN A 246 -35.62 -14.73 -5.79
N THR A 247 -36.01 -13.58 -6.37
CA THR A 247 -37.42 -13.17 -6.48
C THR A 247 -38.10 -13.56 -7.80
N TRP A 248 -37.44 -14.34 -8.67
CA TRP A 248 -37.99 -14.84 -9.95
C TRP A 248 -38.26 -16.35 -9.97
N GLU A 249 -38.31 -17.01 -8.81
CA GLU A 249 -38.85 -18.37 -8.63
C GLU A 249 -40.23 -18.31 -7.94
#